data_AF-A0A532EMR6-F1
#
_entry.id   AF-A0A532EMR6-F1
#
_cell.length_a   1.000
_cell.length_b   1.000
_cell.length_c   1.000
_cell.angle_alpha   90.00
_cell.angle_beta   90.00
_cell.angle_gamma   90.00
#
_symmetry.space_group_name_H-M   'P 1'
#
loop_
_entity.id
_entity.type
_entity.pdbx_description
1 polymer ?
#
loop_
_entity_poly.entity_id
_entity_poly.type
_entity_poly.pdbx_seq_one_letter_code
_entity_poly.pdbx_strand_id
1 'polypeptide(L)'
;MESLDWLAHNPRYTARYALHIGALCRKMTVKDVAQSERLHHPTVKDLDKLYMAEQLRRHPLLATTAIGVDEIAIRKGHAYRVVVSDLVRQRPIWFGGSGRKQTDLEQCFAAYGARRCKGIQVAVR
;
A
#
# COMPACT_ATOMS: atom_id res chain seq x y z
N MET A 1 22.22 18.78 3.60
CA MET A 1 22.24 17.30 3.60
C MET A 1 20.95 16.85 4.25
N GLU A 2 19.95 16.50 3.46
CA GLU A 2 18.64 16.08 4.00
C GLU A 2 18.74 14.62 4.45
N SER A 3 18.81 14.40 5.77
CA SER A 3 18.60 13.09 6.38
C SER A 3 17.11 12.78 6.34
N LEU A 4 16.72 11.76 5.60
CA LEU A 4 15.37 11.19 5.69
C LEU A 4 15.43 10.10 6.76
N ASP A 5 15.06 10.46 8.00
CA ASP A 5 15.21 9.59 9.18
C ASP A 5 14.56 8.21 9.02
N TRP A 6 13.50 8.12 8.20
CA TRP A 6 12.82 6.85 7.90
C TRP A 6 13.67 5.88 7.07
N LEU A 7 14.66 6.38 6.33
CA LEU A 7 15.55 5.61 5.44
C LEU A 7 16.84 5.15 6.12
N ALA A 8 17.12 5.61 7.34
CA ALA A 8 18.28 5.21 8.15
C ALA A 8 18.36 3.68 8.40
N HIS A 9 17.27 2.95 8.18
CA HIS A 9 17.19 1.50 8.28
C HIS A 9 17.86 0.73 7.12
N ASN A 10 18.35 1.42 6.08
CA ASN A 10 19.08 0.77 4.98
C ASN A 10 20.50 1.35 4.85
N PRO A 11 21.48 0.85 5.62
CA PRO A 11 22.84 1.42 5.67
C PRO A 11 23.62 1.28 4.36
N ARG A 12 23.11 0.53 3.37
CA ARG A 12 23.78 0.25 2.10
C ARG A 12 23.45 1.23 0.98
N TYR A 13 22.33 1.94 1.06
CA TYR A 13 21.86 2.79 -0.04
C TYR A 13 21.44 4.17 0.43
N THR A 14 21.77 5.19 -0.36
CA THR A 14 21.36 6.57 -0.06
C THR A 14 19.85 6.76 -0.25
N ALA A 15 19.28 7.71 0.47
CA ALA A 15 17.86 8.04 0.36
C ALA A 15 17.44 8.45 -1.06
N ARG A 16 18.27 9.25 -1.73
CA ARG A 16 18.06 9.65 -3.12
C ARG A 16 18.00 8.44 -4.06
N TYR A 17 18.85 7.44 -3.84
CA TYR A 17 18.85 6.23 -4.67
C TYR A 17 17.63 5.36 -4.41
N ALA A 18 17.21 5.20 -3.15
CA ALA A 18 15.96 4.50 -2.82
C ALA A 18 14.72 5.16 -3.47
N LEU A 19 14.67 6.50 -3.47
CA LEU A 19 13.61 7.25 -4.16
C LEU A 19 13.63 7.06 -5.68
N HIS A 20 14.83 7.03 -6.29
CA HIS A 20 15.01 6.74 -7.72
C HIS A 20 14.48 5.35 -8.08
N ILE A 21 14.91 4.32 -7.35
CA ILE A 21 14.46 2.94 -7.55
C ILE A 21 12.94 2.81 -7.41
N GLY A 22 12.35 3.37 -6.34
CA GLY A 22 10.91 3.33 -6.16
C GLY A 22 10.13 4.08 -7.25
N ALA A 23 10.66 5.20 -7.75
CA ALA A 23 10.06 5.92 -8.88
C ALA A 23 10.11 5.12 -10.19
N LEU A 24 11.15 4.31 -10.41
CA LEU A 24 11.22 3.37 -11.53
C LEU A 24 10.22 2.22 -11.38
N CYS A 25 10.10 1.64 -10.19
CA CYS A 25 9.14 0.57 -9.90
C CYS A 25 7.67 0.97 -10.11
N ARG A 26 7.35 2.27 -10.08
CA ARG A 26 6.01 2.77 -10.47
C ARG A 26 5.70 2.68 -11.97
N LYS A 27 6.74 2.59 -12.81
CA LYS A 27 6.64 2.64 -14.28
C LYS A 27 7.06 1.34 -14.95
N MET A 28 7.82 0.50 -14.24
CA MET A 28 8.47 -0.70 -14.75
C MET A 28 8.30 -1.84 -13.76
N THR A 29 8.45 -3.08 -14.24
CA THR A 29 8.41 -4.23 -13.32
C THR A 29 9.64 -4.25 -12.43
N VAL A 30 9.53 -4.77 -11.20
CA VAL A 30 10.66 -4.95 -10.26
C VAL A 30 11.80 -5.73 -10.93
N LYS A 31 11.49 -6.67 -11.83
CA LYS A 31 12.47 -7.43 -12.62
C LYS A 31 13.24 -6.54 -13.60
N ASP A 32 12.56 -5.69 -14.36
CA ASP A 32 13.20 -4.81 -15.34
C ASP A 32 14.06 -3.74 -14.63
N VAL A 33 13.58 -3.23 -13.49
CA VAL A 33 14.38 -2.32 -12.65
C VAL A 33 15.62 -3.03 -12.10
N ALA A 34 15.48 -4.26 -11.60
CA ALA A 34 16.62 -5.06 -11.13
C ALA A 34 17.67 -5.29 -12.23
N GLN A 35 17.23 -5.59 -13.45
CA GLN A 35 18.13 -5.80 -14.57
C GLN A 35 18.83 -4.50 -15.02
N SER A 36 18.08 -3.40 -15.17
CA SER A 36 18.61 -2.11 -15.63
C SER A 36 19.56 -1.47 -14.60
N GLU A 37 19.22 -1.55 -13.33
CA GLU A 37 20.00 -0.99 -12.22
C GLU A 37 21.07 -1.97 -11.70
N ARG A 38 21.17 -3.17 -12.29
CA ARG A 38 22.12 -4.24 -11.91
C ARG A 38 22.05 -4.62 -10.42
N LEU A 39 20.83 -4.64 -9.88
CA LEU A 39 20.54 -5.00 -8.50
C LEU A 39 19.94 -6.41 -8.42
N HIS A 40 20.14 -7.06 -7.28
CA HIS A 40 19.41 -8.29 -6.99
C HIS A 40 17.91 -7.98 -6.80
N HIS A 41 17.02 -8.79 -7.37
CA HIS A 41 15.58 -8.54 -7.37
C HIS A 41 14.99 -8.26 -5.96
N PRO A 42 15.31 -9.05 -4.90
CA PRO A 42 14.98 -8.73 -3.52
C PRO A 42 15.40 -7.33 -3.06
N THR A 43 16.58 -6.85 -3.46
CA THR A 43 17.06 -5.52 -3.08
C THR A 43 16.17 -4.43 -3.67
N VAL A 44 15.81 -4.55 -4.95
CA VAL A 44 14.86 -3.62 -5.59
C VAL A 44 13.52 -3.65 -4.87
N LYS A 45 13.03 -4.85 -4.54
CA LYS A 45 11.77 -5.02 -3.80
C LYS A 45 11.80 -4.34 -2.43
N ASP A 46 12.91 -4.41 -1.71
CA ASP A 46 13.03 -3.77 -0.40
C ASP A 46 13.14 -2.23 -0.51
N LEU A 47 13.84 -1.73 -1.53
CA LEU A 47 13.88 -0.29 -1.85
C LEU A 47 12.51 0.24 -2.28
N ASP A 48 11.75 -0.54 -3.05
CA ASP A 48 10.39 -0.19 -3.46
C ASP A 48 9.43 -0.13 -2.26
N LYS A 49 9.51 -1.09 -1.33
CA LYS A 49 8.71 -1.04 -0.08
C LYS A 49 9.01 0.22 0.74
N LEU A 50 10.29 0.59 0.84
CA LEU A 50 10.70 1.82 1.51
C LEU A 50 10.04 3.03 0.84
N TYR A 51 10.15 3.12 -0.48
CA TYR A 51 9.48 4.17 -1.25
C TYR A 51 7.96 4.20 -1.02
N MET A 52 7.29 3.05 -1.07
CA MET A 52 5.85 2.93 -0.83
C MET A 52 5.46 3.36 0.59
N ALA A 53 6.25 2.99 1.61
CA ALA A 53 6.01 3.41 3.00
C ALA A 53 6.03 4.94 3.13
N GLU A 54 6.97 5.61 2.45
CA GLU A 54 7.01 7.06 2.40
C GLU A 54 5.82 7.66 1.65
N GLN A 55 5.35 7.04 0.56
CA GLN A 55 4.12 7.48 -0.11
C GLN A 55 2.91 7.39 0.84
N LEU A 56 2.79 6.29 1.60
CA LEU A 56 1.72 6.12 2.59
C LEU A 56 1.81 7.16 3.70
N ARG A 57 3.03 7.48 4.18
CA ARG A 57 3.26 8.50 5.20
C ARG A 57 2.87 9.90 4.72
N ARG A 58 3.21 10.25 3.47
CA ARG A 58 2.88 11.55 2.85
C ARG A 58 1.40 11.70 2.53
N HIS A 59 0.70 10.59 2.29
CA HIS A 59 -0.70 10.57 1.90
C HIS A 59 -1.56 9.79 2.90
N PRO A 60 -1.67 10.28 4.15
CA PRO A 60 -2.41 9.59 5.21
C PRO A 60 -3.88 9.38 4.83
N LEU A 61 -4.50 8.38 5.44
CA LEU A 61 -5.90 8.05 5.24
C LEU A 61 -6.80 9.15 5.82
N LEU A 62 -7.60 9.77 4.94
CA LEU A 62 -8.60 10.77 5.31
C LEU A 62 -9.95 10.10 5.61
N ALA A 63 -10.82 10.82 6.33
CA ALA A 63 -12.21 10.42 6.48
C ALA A 63 -12.91 10.44 5.10
N THR A 64 -13.75 9.44 4.85
CA THR A 64 -14.59 9.35 3.65
C THR A 64 -16.04 9.08 4.00
N THR A 65 -16.94 9.50 3.12
CA THR A 65 -18.38 9.28 3.23
C THR A 65 -18.85 8.05 2.45
N ALA A 66 -18.04 7.54 1.53
CA ALA A 66 -18.41 6.40 0.68
C ALA A 66 -17.25 5.40 0.58
N ILE A 67 -17.53 4.13 0.89
CA ILE A 67 -16.58 3.04 0.76
C ILE A 67 -17.07 1.98 -0.23
N GLY A 68 -16.13 1.34 -0.93
CA GLY A 68 -16.36 0.18 -1.78
C GLY A 68 -15.66 -1.04 -1.20
N VAL A 69 -16.29 -2.21 -1.25
CA VAL A 69 -15.72 -3.46 -0.75
C VAL A 69 -15.60 -4.48 -1.89
N ASP A 70 -14.37 -4.70 -2.32
CA ASP A 70 -14.03 -5.62 -3.40
C ASP A 70 -13.25 -6.84 -2.90
N GLU A 71 -13.20 -7.87 -3.74
CA GLU A 71 -12.43 -9.09 -3.49
C GLU A 71 -11.41 -9.30 -4.62
N ILE A 72 -10.13 -9.42 -4.26
CA ILE A 72 -9.05 -9.64 -5.23
C ILE A 72 -8.41 -11.01 -5.02
N ALA A 73 -8.22 -11.74 -6.11
CA ALA A 73 -7.44 -12.97 -6.11
C ALA A 73 -5.94 -12.61 -6.13
N ILE A 74 -5.22 -12.91 -5.06
CA ILE A 74 -3.78 -12.58 -4.94
C ILE A 74 -2.86 -13.61 -5.61
N ARG A 75 -3.35 -14.83 -5.82
CA ARG A 75 -2.67 -15.89 -6.58
C ARG A 75 -3.67 -16.93 -7.04
N LYS A 76 -3.25 -17.77 -8.00
CA LYS A 76 -4.02 -18.96 -8.40
C LYS A 76 -4.33 -19.86 -7.19
N GLY A 77 -5.51 -20.50 -7.23
CA GLY A 77 -5.97 -21.42 -6.18
C GLY A 77 -6.81 -20.76 -5.08
N HIS A 78 -7.73 -19.87 -5.45
CA HIS A 78 -8.74 -19.30 -4.53
C HIS A 78 -8.18 -18.60 -3.28
N ALA A 79 -7.02 -17.96 -3.43
CA ALA A 79 -6.46 -17.12 -2.37
C ALA A 79 -6.96 -15.69 -2.57
N TYR A 80 -7.94 -15.29 -1.77
CA TYR A 80 -8.58 -13.99 -1.87
C TYR A 80 -8.20 -13.04 -0.73
N ARG A 81 -8.26 -11.75 -1.02
CA ARG A 81 -8.15 -10.66 -0.05
C ARG A 81 -9.28 -9.67 -0.28
N VAL A 82 -9.76 -9.08 0.80
CA VAL A 82 -10.72 -7.97 0.75
C VAL A 82 -9.95 -6.67 0.57
N VAL A 83 -10.45 -5.84 -0.34
CA VAL A 83 -10.00 -4.48 -0.55
C VAL A 83 -11.14 -3.56 -0.15
N VAL A 84 -10.86 -2.62 0.74
CA VAL A 84 -11.78 -1.53 1.02
C VAL A 84 -11.20 -0.26 0.41
N SER A 85 -12.00 0.43 -0.39
CA SER A 85 -11.61 1.63 -1.12
C SER A 85 -12.45 2.83 -0.70
N ASP A 86 -11.84 4.00 -0.63
CA ASP A 86 -12.53 5.28 -0.57
C ASP A 86 -13.05 5.60 -1.98
N LEU A 87 -14.36 5.58 -2.15
CA LEU A 87 -15.01 5.83 -3.45
C LEU A 87 -14.96 7.30 -3.85
N VAL A 88 -14.91 8.22 -2.89
CA VAL A 88 -14.81 9.65 -3.14
C VAL A 88 -13.45 9.99 -3.74
N ARG A 89 -12.39 9.40 -3.20
CA ARG A 89 -11.00 9.65 -3.63
C ARG A 89 -10.45 8.59 -4.58
N GLN A 90 -11.27 7.60 -4.94
CA GLN A 90 -10.92 6.49 -5.82
C GLN A 90 -9.60 5.82 -5.45
N ARG A 91 -9.38 5.59 -4.14
CA ARG A 91 -8.15 4.98 -3.64
C ARG A 91 -8.42 3.88 -2.63
N PRO A 92 -7.63 2.79 -2.63
CA PRO A 92 -7.68 1.80 -1.57
C PRO A 92 -7.33 2.42 -0.21
N ILE A 93 -8.08 2.04 0.82
CA ILE A 93 -7.85 2.43 2.22
C ILE A 93 -7.43 1.26 3.10
N TRP A 94 -7.79 0.02 2.72
CA TRP A 94 -7.42 -1.17 3.47
C TRP A 94 -7.33 -2.41 2.57
N PHE A 95 -6.40 -3.30 2.90
CA PHE A 95 -6.22 -4.60 2.28
C PHE A 95 -6.04 -5.64 3.37
N GLY A 96 -6.76 -6.75 3.29
CA GLY A 96 -6.58 -7.81 4.27
C GLY A 96 -7.64 -8.90 4.22
N GLY A 97 -7.78 -9.57 5.35
CA GLY A 97 -8.73 -10.67 5.51
C GLY A 97 -8.37 -11.92 4.72
N SER A 98 -9.18 -12.95 4.86
CA SER A 98 -9.00 -14.25 4.16
C SER A 98 -10.11 -14.54 3.16
N GLY A 99 -11.05 -13.60 3.00
CA GLY A 99 -12.21 -13.67 2.12
C GLY A 99 -13.28 -12.68 2.59
N ARG A 100 -14.52 -12.82 2.13
CA ARG A 100 -15.63 -11.91 2.50
C ARG A 100 -16.30 -12.30 3.82
N LYS A 101 -15.54 -12.44 4.92
CA LYS A 101 -16.13 -12.70 6.24
C LYS A 101 -16.40 -11.39 6.98
N GLN A 102 -17.42 -11.37 7.83
CA GLN A 102 -17.71 -10.24 8.71
C GLN A 102 -16.47 -9.85 9.54
N THR A 103 -15.72 -10.84 10.01
CA THR A 103 -14.46 -10.65 10.75
C THR A 103 -13.41 -9.86 9.97
N ASP A 104 -13.42 -9.93 8.65
CA ASP A 104 -12.47 -9.21 7.79
C ASP A 104 -12.87 -7.73 7.65
N LEU A 105 -14.18 -7.43 7.61
CA LEU A 105 -14.70 -6.07 7.65
C LEU A 105 -14.50 -5.41 9.02
N GLU A 106 -14.68 -6.17 10.10
CA GLU A 106 -14.41 -5.70 11.47
C GLU A 106 -12.95 -5.28 11.65
N GLN A 107 -12.00 -6.07 11.12
CA GLN A 107 -10.57 -5.70 11.08
C GLN A 107 -10.34 -4.39 10.31
N CYS A 108 -11.00 -4.22 9.17
CA CYS A 108 -10.93 -2.98 8.40
C CYS A 108 -11.43 -1.79 9.23
N PHE A 109 -12.62 -1.88 9.84
CA PHE A 109 -13.18 -0.79 10.63
C PHE A 109 -12.36 -0.50 11.89
N ALA A 110 -11.79 -1.51 12.54
CA ALA A 110 -10.87 -1.34 13.65
C ALA A 110 -9.60 -0.56 13.22
N ALA A 111 -9.00 -0.93 12.09
CA ALA A 111 -7.83 -0.24 11.54
C ALA A 111 -8.16 1.18 11.03
N TYR A 112 -9.33 1.38 10.43
CA TYR A 112 -9.79 2.69 9.98
C TYR A 112 -10.13 3.62 11.16
N GLY A 113 -10.59 3.06 12.27
CA GLY A 113 -10.78 3.76 13.53
C GLY A 113 -12.13 4.47 13.62
N ALA A 114 -12.73 4.39 14.81
CA ALA A 114 -14.11 4.79 15.07
C ALA A 114 -14.45 6.22 14.63
N ARG A 115 -13.53 7.18 14.78
CA ARG A 115 -13.76 8.58 14.38
C ARG A 115 -14.01 8.72 12.87
N ARG A 116 -13.26 7.99 12.04
CA ARG A 116 -13.41 8.06 10.57
C ARG A 116 -14.63 7.26 10.11
N CYS A 117 -14.92 6.13 10.77
CA CYS A 117 -16.11 5.33 10.47
C CYS A 117 -17.43 6.09 10.64
N LYS A 118 -17.53 7.03 11.60
CA LYS A 118 -18.74 7.85 11.82
C LYS A 118 -19.15 8.68 10.59
N GLY A 119 -18.20 8.99 9.70
CA GLY A 119 -18.47 9.78 8.50
C GLY A 119 -19.01 8.95 7.33
N ILE A 120 -18.96 7.62 7.40
CA ILE A 120 -19.36 6.73 6.31
C ILE A 120 -20.89 6.71 6.23
N GLN A 121 -21.42 7.09 5.07
CA GLN A 121 -22.85 7.16 4.78
C GLN A 121 -23.28 6.04 3.83
N VAL A 122 -22.39 5.63 2.93
CA VAL A 122 -22.67 4.62 1.90
C VAL A 122 -21.54 3.59 1.86
N ALA A 123 -21.94 2.32 1.79
CA ALA A 123 -21.04 1.21 1.49
C ALA A 123 -21.59 0.49 0.25
N VAL A 124 -20.77 0.43 -0.81
CA VAL A 124 -21.10 -0.26 -2.07
C VAL A 124 -20.32 -1.57 -2.14
N ARG A 125 -20.96 -2.58 -2.70
CA ARG A 125 -20.44 -3.93 -2.88
C ARG A 125 -20.40 -4.29 -4.37
#